data_AF-A0A495JQK5-F1
#
_entry.id   AF-A0A495JQK5-F1
#
_cell.length_a   1.000
_cell.length_b   1.000
_cell.length_c   1.000
_cell.angle_alpha   90.00
_cell.angle_beta   90.00
_cell.angle_gamma   90.00
#
_symmetry.space_group_name_H-M   'P 1'
#
loop_
_entity.id
_entity.type
_entity.pdbx_description
1 polymer ?
#
loop_
_entity_poly.entity_id
_entity_poly.type
_entity_poly.pdbx_seq_one_letter_code
_entity_poly.pdbx_strand_id
1 'polypeptide(L)'
;MRRPTNGYARRAVLAPLLGALLAGVGLTGCADEPEATSAMTVRVLVRDINIREEGVDCAGTGPYLFIHNRAAYRILDGDGKTLTDGKLPPGTSVRTFQEDLEVARIPTYCEFAIPVSVPARDRYRLVVDDRAPIDLTANNDEGPALVAVVPS
;
A
#
# COMPACT_ATOMS: atom_id res chain seq x y z
N MET A 1 -40.95 -56.90 -35.03
CA MET A 1 -41.56 -55.65 -35.55
C MET A 1 -40.69 -55.16 -36.70
N ARG A 2 -40.98 -55.50 -37.96
CA ARG A 2 -41.69 -54.71 -39.00
C ARG A 2 -41.30 -53.21 -39.10
N ARG A 3 -40.38 -52.95 -40.06
CA ARG A 3 -40.09 -51.81 -40.99
C ARG A 3 -41.02 -50.56 -40.96
N PRO A 4 -40.51 -49.33 -41.28
CA PRO A 4 -40.14 -49.04 -42.68
C PRO A 4 -38.88 -48.19 -42.95
N THR A 5 -38.43 -48.35 -44.20
CA THR A 5 -37.45 -47.61 -45.00
C THR A 5 -38.03 -46.32 -45.59
N ASN A 6 -37.23 -45.26 -45.70
CA ASN A 6 -37.30 -44.15 -46.67
C ASN A 6 -35.90 -43.49 -46.66
N GLY A 7 -35.17 -43.17 -47.73
CA GLY A 7 -35.52 -42.98 -49.13
C GLY A 7 -35.17 -41.55 -49.55
N TYR A 8 -34.15 -41.41 -50.43
CA TYR A 8 -33.82 -40.21 -51.26
C TYR A 8 -33.14 -39.02 -50.54
N ALA A 9 -32.17 -38.27 -51.06
CA ALA A 9 -31.55 -38.20 -52.39
C ALA A 9 -30.12 -37.61 -52.29
N ARG A 10 -29.24 -38.01 -53.20
CA ARG A 10 -28.01 -37.28 -53.52
C ARG A 10 -28.36 -35.96 -54.23
N ARG A 11 -27.81 -34.83 -53.80
CA ARG A 11 -27.44 -33.72 -54.67
C ARG A 11 -26.09 -33.18 -54.26
N ALA A 12 -25.18 -33.25 -55.20
CA ALA A 12 -23.86 -32.67 -55.16
C ALA A 12 -23.90 -31.19 -55.57
N VAL A 13 -22.75 -30.54 -55.43
CA VAL A 13 -22.16 -29.53 -56.33
C VAL A 13 -22.10 -28.07 -55.82
N LEU A 14 -20.84 -27.59 -55.78
CA LEU A 14 -20.26 -26.22 -55.92
C LEU A 14 -20.63 -25.16 -54.86
N ALA A 15 -19.73 -24.75 -53.96
CA ALA A 15 -18.57 -23.83 -54.12
C ALA A 15 -18.98 -22.32 -54.08
N PRO A 16 -18.06 -21.37 -53.87
CA PRO A 16 -17.87 -20.63 -52.62
C PRO A 16 -18.05 -19.10 -52.79
N LEU A 17 -17.66 -18.33 -51.77
CA LEU A 17 -17.37 -16.87 -51.75
C LEU A 17 -18.56 -15.92 -51.61
N LEU A 18 -18.60 -15.21 -50.48
CA LEU A 18 -18.75 -13.75 -50.32
C LEU A 18 -18.87 -13.52 -48.79
N GLY A 19 -17.85 -13.00 -48.11
CA GLY A 19 -17.61 -11.56 -48.08
C GLY A 19 -18.51 -10.92 -47.02
N ALA A 20 -18.12 -10.97 -45.74
CA ALA A 20 -18.86 -10.30 -44.68
C ALA A 20 -17.92 -9.75 -43.59
N LEU A 21 -17.67 -8.44 -43.74
CA LEU A 21 -17.43 -7.44 -42.71
C LEU A 21 -16.38 -7.71 -41.63
N LEU A 22 -15.23 -7.06 -41.82
CA LEU A 22 -14.37 -6.55 -40.75
C LEU A 22 -15.19 -5.64 -39.82
N ALA A 23 -15.75 -6.20 -38.75
CA ALA A 23 -16.14 -5.45 -37.57
C ALA A 23 -14.87 -5.12 -36.78
N GLY A 24 -14.19 -4.05 -37.18
CA GLY A 24 -13.16 -3.40 -36.37
C GLY A 24 -13.83 -2.77 -35.15
N VAL A 25 -14.08 -3.59 -34.13
CA VAL A 25 -14.38 -3.10 -32.79
C VAL A 25 -13.09 -2.47 -32.29
N GLY A 26 -13.00 -1.15 -32.41
CA GLY A 26 -11.97 -0.36 -31.77
C GLY A 26 -12.05 -0.59 -30.27
N LEU A 27 -11.24 -1.53 -29.78
CA LEU A 27 -10.84 -1.60 -28.40
C LEU A 27 -10.01 -0.34 -28.13
N THR A 28 -10.69 0.78 -27.89
CA THR A 28 -10.09 1.94 -27.22
C THR A 28 -9.84 1.49 -25.79
N GLY A 29 -8.76 0.74 -25.60
CA GLY A 29 -8.21 0.55 -24.27
C GLY A 29 -7.90 1.93 -23.73
N CYS A 30 -8.59 2.34 -22.66
CA CYS A 30 -8.10 3.39 -21.80
C CYS A 30 -6.72 2.92 -21.34
N ALA A 31 -5.68 3.40 -21.99
CA ALA A 31 -4.37 3.40 -21.41
C ALA A 31 -4.46 4.44 -20.29
N ASP A 32 -4.73 3.97 -19.07
CA ASP A 32 -4.49 4.77 -17.88
C ASP A 32 -3.02 5.18 -17.93
N GLU A 33 -2.76 6.45 -18.25
CA GLU A 33 -1.42 6.99 -18.16
C GLU A 33 -0.94 6.82 -16.72
N PRO A 34 0.31 6.36 -16.50
CA PRO A 34 0.83 6.15 -15.17
C PRO A 34 0.79 7.47 -14.41
N GLU A 35 0.05 7.47 -13.31
CA GLU A 35 -0.10 8.63 -12.45
C GLU A 35 1.27 9.02 -11.86
N ALA A 36 1.58 10.32 -11.89
CA ALA A 36 2.83 10.83 -11.34
C ALA A 36 2.91 10.56 -9.83
N THR A 37 4.04 9.99 -9.39
CA THR A 37 4.30 9.66 -7.99
C THR A 37 5.41 10.53 -7.42
N SER A 38 5.33 10.80 -6.12
CA SER A 38 6.34 11.53 -5.37
C SER A 38 6.89 10.65 -4.26
N ALA A 39 8.21 10.69 -4.06
CA ALA A 39 8.87 9.98 -2.97
C ALA A 39 8.66 10.73 -1.63
N MET A 40 8.33 10.00 -0.58
CA MET A 40 8.19 10.54 0.79
C MET A 40 8.55 9.49 1.85
N THR A 41 8.71 9.93 3.11
CA THR A 41 8.98 9.05 4.25
C THR A 41 7.88 9.18 5.30
N VAL A 42 7.06 8.14 5.44
CA VAL A 42 6.07 8.05 6.52
C VAL A 42 6.80 7.64 7.79
N ARG A 43 6.74 8.49 8.82
CA ARG A 43 7.29 8.20 10.15
C ARG A 43 6.20 7.62 11.06
N VAL A 44 6.56 6.66 11.89
CA VAL A 44 5.66 6.05 12.88
C VAL A 44 6.39 6.06 14.22
N LEU A 45 5.91 6.84 15.19
CA LEU A 45 6.58 7.05 16.49
C LEU A 45 5.89 6.29 17.62
N VAL A 46 6.38 5.10 17.93
CA VAL A 46 5.77 4.29 18.99
C VAL A 46 6.31 4.73 20.36
N ARG A 47 5.42 5.18 21.25
CA ARG A 47 5.72 5.42 22.68
C ARG A 47 5.91 4.09 23.39
N ASP A 48 7.13 3.58 23.40
CA ASP A 48 7.46 2.31 24.05
C ASP A 48 7.90 2.47 25.53
N ILE A 49 8.00 3.72 26.02
CA ILE A 49 8.36 4.12 27.40
C ILE A 49 9.74 3.56 27.81
N ASN A 50 10.62 3.28 26.84
CA ASN A 50 11.95 2.75 27.12
C ASN A 50 12.99 3.87 27.22
N ILE A 51 13.99 3.62 28.07
CA ILE A 51 15.17 4.46 28.20
C ILE A 51 16.32 3.77 27.45
N ARG A 52 16.84 4.41 26.40
CA ARG A 52 17.84 3.84 25.48
C ARG A 52 18.82 4.91 25.05
N GLU A 53 19.94 4.48 24.47
CA GLU A 53 20.73 5.37 23.62
C GLU A 53 19.92 5.70 22.36
N GLU A 54 20.14 6.88 21.80
CA GLU A 54 19.54 7.28 20.52
C GLU A 54 20.24 6.57 19.35
N GLY A 55 19.47 6.23 18.30
CA GLY A 55 20.00 5.62 17.08
C GLY A 55 20.17 4.11 17.13
N VAL A 56 19.71 3.42 18.18
CA VAL A 56 19.81 1.95 18.30
C VAL A 56 18.51 1.27 17.90
N ASP A 57 18.58 -0.01 17.51
CA ASP A 57 17.39 -0.81 17.20
C ASP A 57 16.45 -0.90 18.41
N CYS A 58 15.17 -0.60 18.18
CA CYS A 58 14.13 -0.57 19.23
C CYS A 58 12.95 -1.52 18.96
N ALA A 59 12.80 -1.99 17.72
CA ALA A 59 11.75 -2.94 17.35
C ALA A 59 12.14 -4.34 17.85
N GLY A 60 11.83 -4.65 19.11
CA GLY A 60 12.10 -5.94 19.76
C GLY A 60 11.38 -7.15 19.14
N THR A 61 11.33 -8.28 19.84
CA THR A 61 10.82 -9.56 19.31
C THR A 61 9.30 -9.73 19.34
N GLY A 62 8.55 -8.78 19.90
CA GLY A 62 7.10 -8.86 20.03
C GLY A 62 6.40 -7.54 19.71
N PRO A 63 5.14 -7.59 19.24
CA PRO A 63 4.36 -6.38 18.95
C PRO A 63 4.08 -5.58 20.22
N TYR A 64 4.41 -4.30 20.22
CA TYR A 64 3.82 -3.33 21.13
C TYR A 64 2.84 -2.47 20.35
N LEU A 65 1.57 -2.45 20.79
CA LEU A 65 0.47 -1.85 20.03
C LEU A 65 0.46 -2.34 18.57
N PHE A 66 0.64 -3.66 18.32
CA PHE A 66 0.70 -4.30 16.99
C PHE A 66 1.78 -3.79 16.02
N ILE A 67 2.51 -2.72 16.34
CA ILE A 67 3.60 -2.21 15.51
C ILE A 67 4.87 -3.00 15.82
N HIS A 68 5.47 -3.59 14.79
CA HIS A 68 6.76 -4.28 14.89
C HIS A 68 7.47 -4.37 13.54
N ASN A 69 8.76 -4.72 13.57
CA ASN A 69 9.51 -5.02 12.36
C ASN A 69 8.80 -6.10 11.54
N ARG A 70 8.62 -5.83 10.24
CA ARG A 70 7.94 -6.67 9.26
C ARG A 70 6.42 -6.77 9.38
N ALA A 71 5.77 -6.03 10.28
CA ALA A 71 4.31 -5.91 10.26
C ALA A 71 3.86 -5.40 8.88
N ALA A 72 2.75 -5.93 8.37
CA ALA A 72 2.26 -5.53 7.05
C ALA A 72 1.68 -4.11 7.15
N TYR A 73 1.99 -3.25 6.19
CA TYR A 73 1.39 -1.92 6.10
C TYR A 73 0.72 -1.68 4.76
N ARG A 74 -0.26 -0.77 4.76
CA ARG A 74 -0.86 -0.17 3.57
C ARG A 74 -0.97 1.34 3.75
N ILE A 75 -0.62 2.09 2.71
CA ILE A 75 -0.95 3.51 2.61
C ILE A 75 -2.19 3.64 1.75
N LEU A 76 -3.20 4.31 2.30
CA LEU A 76 -4.47 4.58 1.65
C LEU A 76 -4.60 6.08 1.35
N ASP A 77 -5.41 6.42 0.35
CA ASP A 77 -5.89 7.80 0.18
C ASP A 77 -7.11 8.12 1.07
N GLY A 78 -7.63 9.35 0.90
CA GLY A 78 -8.84 9.83 1.59
C GLY A 78 -10.08 8.97 1.33
N ASP A 79 -10.19 8.35 0.16
CA ASP A 79 -11.31 7.49 -0.23
C ASP A 79 -11.14 6.03 0.23
N GLY A 80 -9.91 5.66 0.63
CA GLY A 80 -9.59 4.34 1.16
C GLY A 80 -8.99 3.39 0.13
N LYS A 81 -8.66 3.90 -1.07
CA LYS A 81 -7.94 3.13 -2.08
C LYS A 81 -6.50 2.94 -1.60
N THR A 82 -6.00 1.71 -1.72
CA THR A 82 -4.59 1.41 -1.42
C THR A 82 -3.69 2.00 -2.52
N LEU A 83 -2.74 2.83 -2.11
CA LEU A 83 -1.74 3.45 -2.97
C LEU A 83 -0.45 2.63 -3.02
N THR A 84 -0.06 2.06 -1.87
CA THR A 84 1.10 1.17 -1.75
C THR A 84 0.97 0.30 -0.50
N ASP A 85 1.70 -0.81 -0.48
CA ASP A 85 1.77 -1.74 0.63
C ASP A 85 3.20 -2.26 0.80
N GLY A 86 3.45 -2.85 1.95
CA GLY A 86 4.76 -3.42 2.24
C GLY A 86 4.87 -3.95 3.65
N LYS A 87 6.11 -3.98 4.15
CA LYS A 87 6.44 -4.43 5.49
C LYS A 87 7.20 -3.34 6.22
N LEU A 88 6.85 -3.10 7.48
CA LEU A 88 7.55 -2.12 8.28
C LEU A 88 9.04 -2.47 8.37
N PRO A 89 9.94 -1.48 8.22
CA PRO A 89 11.37 -1.68 8.40
C PRO A 89 11.70 -1.98 9.88
N PRO A 90 12.98 -2.26 10.21
CA PRO A 90 13.45 -2.15 11.58
C PRO A 90 13.15 -0.75 12.14
N GLY A 91 12.85 -0.69 13.44
CA GLY A 91 12.66 0.57 14.13
C GLY A 91 13.94 1.06 14.81
N THR A 92 14.15 2.36 14.84
CA THR A 92 15.31 3.03 15.46
C THR A 92 14.86 3.93 16.60
N SER A 93 15.62 3.96 17.70
CA SER A 93 15.34 4.83 18.84
C SER A 93 15.60 6.29 18.49
N VAL A 94 14.63 7.16 18.77
CA VAL A 94 14.76 8.61 18.60
C VAL A 94 14.38 9.31 19.90
N ARG A 95 15.10 10.38 20.25
CA ARG A 95 14.85 11.11 21.50
C ARG A 95 13.40 11.61 21.59
N THR A 96 12.84 11.57 22.80
CA THR A 96 11.51 12.12 23.08
C THR A 96 11.53 13.63 23.31
N PHE A 97 12.66 14.17 23.77
CA PHE A 97 12.81 15.58 24.13
C PHE A 97 13.94 16.20 23.32
N GLN A 98 13.88 17.51 23.06
CA GLN A 98 14.95 18.22 22.35
C GLN A 98 16.12 18.54 23.29
N GLU A 99 15.81 18.72 24.56
CA GLU A 99 16.74 19.03 25.64
C GLU A 99 17.82 17.94 25.78
N ASP A 100 19.04 18.38 26.02
CA ASP A 100 20.12 17.49 26.42
C ASP A 100 19.98 17.18 27.91
N LEU A 101 19.80 15.90 28.23
CA LEU A 101 19.68 15.42 29.61
C LEU A 101 21.04 15.11 30.25
N GLU A 102 22.15 15.35 29.53
CA GLU A 102 23.53 15.08 29.96
C GLU A 102 23.78 13.61 30.34
N VAL A 103 22.97 12.69 29.81
CA VAL A 103 23.06 11.25 30.05
C VAL A 103 22.97 10.49 28.73
N ALA A 104 23.69 9.36 28.65
CA ALA A 104 23.72 8.54 27.43
C ALA A 104 22.38 7.86 27.14
N ARG A 105 21.63 7.48 28.17
CA ARG A 105 20.35 6.78 28.06
C ARG A 105 19.21 7.71 28.42
N ILE A 106 18.38 8.01 27.43
CA ILE A 106 17.28 8.98 27.53
C ILE A 106 15.94 8.32 27.17
N PRO A 107 14.80 8.92 27.54
CA PRO A 107 13.51 8.52 27.00
C PRO A 107 13.48 8.61 25.47
N THR A 108 13.05 7.53 24.81
CA THR A 108 13.01 7.44 23.35
C THR A 108 11.65 6.99 22.85
N TYR A 109 11.29 7.39 21.63
CA TYR A 109 10.31 6.68 20.81
C TYR A 109 11.01 5.59 20.01
N CYS A 110 10.24 4.57 19.60
CA CYS A 110 10.67 3.68 18.53
C CYS A 110 10.10 4.15 17.19
N GLU A 111 10.97 4.67 16.32
CA GLU A 111 10.62 5.20 15.02
C GLU A 111 10.71 4.14 13.92
N PHE A 112 9.66 4.02 13.11
CA PHE A 112 9.70 3.32 11.83
C PHE A 112 9.64 4.33 10.69
N ALA A 113 10.73 4.48 9.95
CA ALA A 113 10.84 5.37 8.80
C ALA A 113 10.54 4.59 7.50
N ILE A 114 9.33 4.74 6.96
CA ILE A 114 8.83 3.97 5.82
C ILE A 114 9.00 4.79 4.54
N PRO A 115 10.01 4.50 3.69
CA PRO A 115 10.13 5.15 2.40
C PRO A 115 9.02 4.64 1.47
N VAL A 116 8.25 5.56 0.89
CA VAL A 116 7.17 5.25 -0.05
C VAL A 116 7.23 6.18 -1.25
N SER A 117 6.69 5.71 -2.38
CA SER A 117 6.43 6.54 -3.56
C SER A 117 4.95 6.41 -3.89
N VAL A 118 4.21 7.50 -3.75
CA VAL A 118 2.76 7.52 -3.95
C VAL A 118 2.34 8.77 -4.72
N PRO A 119 1.19 8.73 -5.43
CA PRO A 119 0.64 9.93 -6.04
C PRO A 119 0.24 10.97 -4.99
N ALA A 120 0.28 12.25 -5.37
CA ALA A 120 -0.12 13.35 -4.49
C ALA A 120 -1.62 13.31 -4.17
N ARG A 121 -1.96 13.42 -2.88
CA ARG A 121 -3.33 13.44 -2.35
C ARG A 121 -3.47 14.48 -1.25
N ASP A 122 -4.69 14.93 -1.02
CA ASP A 122 -5.02 15.85 0.09
C ASP A 122 -4.97 15.16 1.45
N ARG A 123 -5.15 13.84 1.49
CA ARG A 123 -5.13 13.03 2.70
C ARG A 123 -4.56 11.65 2.44
N TYR A 124 -3.80 11.17 3.40
CA TYR A 124 -3.33 9.80 3.46
C TYR A 124 -3.69 9.15 4.78
N ARG A 125 -3.80 7.82 4.77
CA ARG A 125 -3.99 7.00 5.96
C ARG A 125 -3.05 5.82 5.96
N LEU A 126 -2.54 5.43 7.12
CA LEU A 126 -1.72 4.24 7.33
C LEU A 126 -2.57 3.15 7.98
N VAL A 127 -2.53 1.95 7.43
CA VAL A 127 -3.04 0.73 8.06
C VAL A 127 -1.85 -0.17 8.35
N VAL A 128 -1.78 -0.71 9.57
CA VAL A 128 -0.80 -1.74 9.95
C VAL A 128 -1.54 -2.97 10.45
N ASP A 129 -1.19 -4.16 9.96
CA ASP A 129 -1.80 -5.45 10.31
C ASP A 129 -3.34 -5.42 10.35
N ASP A 130 -3.94 -4.79 9.33
CA ASP A 130 -5.40 -4.65 9.15
C ASP A 130 -6.15 -4.02 10.34
N ARG A 131 -5.45 -3.20 11.14
CA ARG A 131 -6.05 -2.40 12.21
C ARG A 131 -6.72 -1.13 11.67
N ALA A 132 -7.35 -0.41 12.59
CA ALA A 132 -8.01 0.86 12.28
C ALA A 132 -7.02 1.81 11.56
N PRO A 133 -7.43 2.45 10.45
CA PRO A 133 -6.58 3.40 9.75
C PRO A 133 -6.20 4.58 10.63
N ILE A 134 -4.97 5.05 10.44
CA ILE A 134 -4.35 6.16 11.13
C ILE A 134 -4.23 7.30 10.15
N ASP A 135 -4.80 8.47 10.45
CA ASP A 135 -4.64 9.66 9.59
C ASP A 135 -3.19 10.16 9.62
N LEU A 136 -2.62 10.43 8.44
CA LEU A 136 -1.30 11.04 8.31
C LEU A 136 -1.43 12.56 8.31
N THR A 137 -0.63 13.24 9.13
CA THR A 137 -0.67 14.69 9.31
C THR A 137 0.67 15.33 8.96
N ALA A 138 0.64 16.49 8.31
CA ALA A 138 1.82 17.31 8.11
C ALA A 138 2.35 17.75 9.50
N ASN A 139 3.46 17.16 9.91
CA ASN A 139 3.96 17.15 11.28
C ASN A 139 4.51 18.52 11.74
N ASN A 140 4.14 18.95 12.95
CA ASN A 140 4.93 19.85 13.81
C ASN A 140 4.74 19.57 15.32
N ASP A 141 3.76 18.76 15.75
CA ASP A 141 3.51 18.50 17.17
C ASP A 141 3.66 17.01 17.49
N GLU A 142 4.22 16.71 18.67
CA GLU A 142 4.26 15.39 19.28
C GLU A 142 2.85 14.87 19.57
N GLY A 143 2.15 14.43 18.52
CA GLY A 143 0.86 13.76 18.64
C GLY A 143 0.93 12.53 19.56
N PRO A 144 -0.22 12.01 20.00
CA PRO A 144 -0.27 11.02 21.06
C PRO A 144 0.41 9.67 20.71
N ALA A 145 0.61 9.33 19.43
CA ALA A 145 1.31 8.08 19.07
C ALA A 145 1.81 7.96 17.62
N LEU A 146 1.46 8.84 16.68
CA LEU A 146 1.61 8.57 15.25
C LEU A 146 1.80 9.88 14.48
N VAL A 147 2.91 10.01 13.78
CA VAL A 147 3.34 11.25 13.13
C VAL A 147 3.88 10.92 11.76
N ALA A 148 3.03 10.95 10.74
CA ALA A 148 3.39 10.57 9.38
C ALA A 148 3.64 11.79 8.50
N VAL A 149 4.91 12.09 8.26
CA VAL A 149 5.34 13.27 7.51
C VAL A 149 5.17 13.06 6.00
N VAL A 150 4.43 13.97 5.35
CA VAL A 150 4.53 14.21 3.91
C VAL A 150 5.46 15.42 3.74
N PRO A 151 6.57 15.35 3.00
CA PRO A 151 7.36 16.53 2.71
C PRO A 151 6.52 17.49 1.85
N SER A 152 6.56 18.76 2.23
CA SER A 152 5.98 19.91 1.51
C SER A 152 6.58 20.08 0.12
#